data_AF-A0A378W193-F1
#
_entry.id   AF-A0A378W193-F1
#
_cell.length_a   1.000
_cell.length_b   1.000
_cell.length_c   1.000
_cell.angle_alpha   90.00
_cell.angle_beta   90.00
_cell.angle_gamma   90.00
#
_symmetry.space_group_name_H-M   'P 1'
#
loop_
_entity.id
_entity.type
_entity.pdbx_description
1 polymer ?
#
loop_
_entity_poly.entity_id
_entity_poly.type
_entity_poly.pdbx_seq_one_letter_code
_entity_poly.pdbx_strand_id
1 'polypeptide(L)'
;MKQQSDKLAAQFDNMDDAYLRERKQDMLQVVRRIHNNLIGQGNELEVADNLFDETVLIANDLSPADTVLFKEQRIAAFVTDAGGPTGHTAILGRSLDIPSVVGLHNARKLITEGETVIVDGINGVLIISPDESVLNEYRRRAREYRSHKRDLNKLKKTAAATADGVCIELVGNIESAEDVKPLHNLGADGIGLFRSEFLYLNRDTMPSEDEQYEVYSAIVKK
;
A
#
# COMPACT_ATOMS: atom_id res chain seq x y z
N MET A 1 2.57 6.21 30.81
CA MET A 1 2.53 6.07 29.34
C MET A 1 3.83 6.56 28.70
N LYS A 2 4.07 7.86 28.57
CA LYS A 2 5.24 8.43 27.87
C LYS A 2 6.60 7.85 28.32
N GLN A 3 6.89 7.85 29.63
CA GLN A 3 8.14 7.28 30.16
C GLN A 3 8.35 5.79 29.85
N GLN A 4 7.28 5.00 29.79
CA GLN A 4 7.35 3.58 29.46
C GLN A 4 7.53 3.35 27.97
N SER A 5 6.89 4.19 27.14
CA SER A 5 7.06 4.23 25.69
C SER A 5 8.50 4.55 25.30
N ASP A 6 9.10 5.57 25.95
CA ASP A 6 10.47 6.00 25.67
C ASP A 6 11.48 4.91 26.05
N LYS A 7 11.22 4.16 27.13
CA LYS A 7 12.02 3.00 27.51
C LYS A 7 11.95 1.86 26.49
N LEU A 8 10.75 1.51 26.01
CA LEU A 8 10.60 0.48 24.97
C LEU A 8 11.24 0.94 23.65
N ALA A 9 11.03 2.19 23.25
CA ALA A 9 11.62 2.76 22.04
C ALA A 9 13.15 2.65 22.03
N ALA A 10 13.79 2.97 23.17
CA ALA A 10 15.23 2.83 23.34
C ALA A 10 15.70 1.37 23.34
N GLN A 11 14.89 0.43 23.81
CA GLN A 11 15.21 -1.00 23.73
C GLN A 11 15.20 -1.49 22.28
N PHE A 12 14.24 -1.03 21.48
CA PHE A 12 14.16 -1.37 20.06
C PHE A 12 15.28 -0.75 19.23
N ASP A 13 15.74 0.47 19.54
CA ASP A 13 16.89 1.09 18.86
C ASP A 13 18.20 0.32 19.07
N ASN A 14 18.33 -0.32 20.23
CA ASN A 14 19.52 -1.11 20.60
C ASN A 14 19.45 -2.57 20.11
N MET A 15 18.44 -2.95 19.32
CA MET A 15 18.37 -4.29 18.72
C MET A 15 19.19 -4.32 17.42
N ASP A 16 20.00 -5.37 17.26
CA ASP A 16 20.85 -5.56 16.08
C ASP A 16 20.05 -5.93 14.82
N ASP A 17 18.85 -6.49 14.98
CA ASP A 17 17.97 -6.93 13.89
C ASP A 17 17.24 -5.74 13.24
N ALA A 18 17.48 -5.54 11.94
CA ALA A 18 16.83 -4.50 11.15
C ALA A 18 15.30 -4.67 11.09
N TYR A 19 14.80 -5.91 11.08
CA TYR A 19 13.36 -6.20 11.07
C TYR A 19 12.69 -5.81 12.39
N LEU A 20 13.35 -6.09 13.52
CA LEU A 20 12.84 -5.66 14.83
C LEU A 20 12.87 -4.14 14.98
N ARG A 21 13.89 -3.47 14.45
CA ARG A 21 13.94 -2.00 14.41
C ARG A 21 12.80 -1.39 13.60
N GLU A 22 12.38 -2.00 12.49
CA GLU A 22 11.19 -1.54 11.75
C GLU A 22 9.90 -1.67 12.58
N ARG A 23 9.74 -2.76 13.36
CA ARG A 23 8.58 -2.97 14.25
C ARG A 23 8.49 -2.00 15.43
N LYS A 24 9.54 -1.24 15.72
CA LYS A 24 9.51 -0.15 16.72
C LYS A 24 8.38 0.83 16.42
N GLN A 25 8.18 1.14 15.15
CA GLN A 25 7.23 2.14 14.70
C GLN A 25 5.78 1.68 14.93
N ASP A 26 5.52 0.39 14.72
CA ASP A 26 4.23 -0.25 15.03
C ASP A 26 3.91 -0.19 16.54
N MET A 27 4.90 -0.50 17.39
CA MET A 27 4.74 -0.43 18.84
C MET A 27 4.41 1.01 19.30
N LEU A 28 5.14 2.00 18.77
CA LEU A 28 4.86 3.41 19.06
C LEU A 28 3.47 3.84 18.60
N GLN A 29 2.99 3.34 17.46
CA GLN A 29 1.62 3.57 17.00
C GLN A 29 0.58 3.03 17.98
N VAL A 30 0.74 1.81 18.48
CA VAL A 30 -0.18 1.22 19.47
C VAL A 30 -0.22 2.05 20.74
N VAL A 31 0.95 2.45 21.27
CA VAL A 31 1.01 3.30 22.47
C VAL A 31 0.31 4.64 22.24
N ARG A 32 0.51 5.25 21.07
CA ARG A 32 -0.17 6.50 20.70
C ARG A 32 -1.68 6.33 20.61
N ARG A 33 -2.14 5.21 20.03
CA ARG A 33 -3.57 4.86 19.93
C ARG A 33 -4.19 4.71 21.32
N ILE A 34 -3.56 3.94 22.21
CA ILE A 34 -4.07 3.78 23.59
C ILE A 34 -4.07 5.15 24.30
N HIS A 35 -3.02 5.95 24.11
CA HIS A 35 -2.96 7.28 24.71
C HIS A 35 -4.13 8.16 24.25
N ASN A 36 -4.35 8.31 22.95
CA ASN A 36 -5.43 9.11 22.37
C ASN A 36 -6.82 8.68 22.91
N ASN A 37 -7.10 7.37 22.95
CA ASN A 37 -8.34 6.85 23.53
C ASN A 37 -8.51 7.25 25.00
N LEU A 38 -7.43 7.22 25.80
CA LEU A 38 -7.48 7.57 27.22
C LEU A 38 -7.70 9.07 27.49
N ILE A 39 -7.25 9.95 26.58
CA ILE A 39 -7.50 11.40 26.65
C ILE A 39 -8.83 11.80 25.97
N GLY A 40 -9.61 10.83 25.49
CA GLY A 40 -10.89 11.09 24.82
C GLY A 40 -10.74 11.76 23.45
N GLN A 41 -9.53 11.78 22.88
CA GLN A 41 -9.32 12.11 21.48
C GLN A 41 -9.56 10.81 20.70
N GLY A 42 -10.66 10.74 19.94
CA GLY A 42 -10.97 9.58 19.11
C GLY A 42 -9.76 9.16 18.27
N ASN A 43 -9.53 7.86 18.15
CA ASN A 43 -8.57 7.31 17.18
C ASN A 43 -9.20 7.06 15.81
N GLU A 44 -10.46 7.39 15.67
CA GLU A 44 -11.06 7.52 14.36
C GLU A 44 -10.27 8.61 13.67
N LEU A 45 -9.58 8.24 12.58
CA LEU A 45 -9.40 9.20 11.51
C LEU A 45 -10.80 9.80 11.32
N GLU A 46 -10.97 11.09 11.58
CA GLU A 46 -12.12 11.84 11.07
C GLU A 46 -11.97 11.82 9.56
N VAL A 47 -12.20 10.65 8.99
CA VAL A 47 -12.42 10.52 7.58
C VAL A 47 -13.75 11.19 7.40
N ALA A 48 -13.72 12.42 6.89
CA ALA A 48 -14.93 13.08 6.45
C ALA A 48 -15.73 12.03 5.68
N ASP A 49 -17.01 11.84 6.04
CA ASP A 49 -17.93 10.85 5.44
C ASP A 49 -18.06 10.99 3.90
N ASN A 50 -17.38 11.95 3.29
CA ASN A 50 -17.28 12.23 1.87
C ASN A 50 -15.82 12.46 1.43
N LEU A 51 -14.93 11.49 1.62
CA LEU A 51 -13.72 11.46 0.79
C LEU A 51 -14.18 11.26 -0.66
N PHE A 52 -14.18 12.36 -1.42
CA PHE A 52 -14.51 12.32 -2.83
C PHE A 52 -13.45 11.51 -3.59
N ASP A 53 -13.85 10.91 -4.73
CA ASP A 53 -13.00 10.12 -5.66
C ASP A 53 -11.72 10.85 -6.13
N GLU A 54 -11.51 12.13 -5.76
CA GLU A 54 -10.36 12.97 -6.12
C GLU A 54 -9.49 13.39 -4.92
N THR A 55 -9.64 12.75 -3.75
CA THR A 55 -8.90 13.15 -2.55
C THR A 55 -7.52 12.49 -2.47
N VAL A 56 -6.49 13.29 -2.19
CA VAL A 56 -5.13 12.80 -1.92
C VAL A 56 -4.87 12.80 -0.42
N LEU A 57 -4.56 11.62 0.12
CA LEU A 57 -4.25 11.46 1.54
C LEU A 57 -2.79 11.82 1.83
N ILE A 58 -2.54 12.73 2.76
CA ILE A 58 -1.19 13.07 3.23
C ILE A 58 -1.05 12.61 4.68
N ALA A 59 -0.15 11.66 4.95
CA ALA A 59 0.06 11.08 6.27
C ALA A 59 1.55 11.08 6.66
N ASN A 60 1.83 10.90 7.97
CA ASN A 60 3.22 10.67 8.38
C ASN A 60 3.64 9.24 8.00
N ASP A 61 2.75 8.29 8.24
CA ASP A 61 2.92 6.87 7.97
C ASP A 61 1.53 6.24 7.86
N LEU A 62 1.41 5.10 7.18
CA LEU A 62 0.17 4.34 7.07
C LEU A 62 0.38 2.93 7.59
N SER A 63 -0.40 2.55 8.59
CA SER A 63 -0.40 1.18 9.10
C SER A 63 -1.21 0.25 8.20
N PRO A 64 -0.96 -1.08 8.23
CA PRO A 64 -1.82 -2.04 7.54
C PRO A 64 -3.31 -1.93 7.92
N ALA A 65 -3.62 -1.58 9.17
CA ALA A 65 -5.00 -1.42 9.62
C ALA A 65 -5.72 -0.22 8.97
N ASP A 66 -5.00 0.87 8.71
CA ASP A 66 -5.56 2.07 8.08
C ASP A 66 -5.99 1.78 6.63
N THR A 67 -5.36 0.79 5.99
CA THR A 67 -5.54 0.54 4.56
C THR A 67 -6.81 -0.19 4.17
N VAL A 68 -7.35 -0.99 5.10
CA VAL A 68 -8.67 -1.60 4.96
C VAL A 68 -9.73 -0.50 4.87
N LEU A 69 -9.59 0.56 5.70
CA LEU A 69 -10.46 1.72 5.69
C LEU A 69 -10.39 2.46 4.34
N PHE A 70 -9.19 2.62 3.77
CA PHE A 70 -9.01 3.35 2.51
C PHE A 70 -9.53 2.61 1.28
N LYS A 71 -9.47 1.27 1.27
CA LYS A 71 -10.04 0.46 0.18
C LYS A 71 -11.55 0.70 0.04
N GLU A 72 -12.24 0.98 1.13
CA GLU A 72 -13.68 1.28 1.14
C GLU A 72 -13.98 2.73 0.73
N GLN A 73 -13.03 3.66 0.90
CA GLN A 73 -13.24 5.11 0.78
C GLN A 73 -12.74 5.76 -0.52
N ARG A 74 -12.24 4.98 -1.50
CA ARG A 74 -11.88 5.44 -2.86
C ARG A 74 -11.01 6.71 -2.93
N ILE A 75 -9.88 6.71 -2.22
CA ILE A 75 -8.89 7.80 -2.37
C ILE A 75 -8.21 7.78 -3.75
N ALA A 76 -7.85 8.95 -4.26
CA ALA A 76 -7.21 9.10 -5.56
C ALA A 76 -5.71 8.79 -5.54
N ALA A 77 -5.05 9.12 -4.42
CA ALA A 77 -3.63 8.86 -4.18
C ALA A 77 -3.31 8.99 -2.69
N PHE A 78 -2.13 8.52 -2.27
CA PHE A 78 -1.62 8.83 -0.93
C PHE A 78 -0.13 9.17 -0.94
N VAL A 79 0.28 9.91 0.09
CA VAL A 79 1.65 10.36 0.30
C VAL A 79 2.03 10.17 1.76
N THR A 80 3.24 9.68 2.01
CA THR A 80 3.77 9.56 3.38
C THR A 80 5.12 10.24 3.58
N ASP A 81 5.31 10.82 4.77
CA ASP A 81 6.60 11.38 5.19
C ASP A 81 7.62 10.29 5.56
N ALA A 82 7.14 9.20 6.14
CA ALA A 82 7.91 8.03 6.51
C ALA A 82 7.70 6.88 5.52
N GLY A 83 8.51 5.84 5.68
CA GLY A 83 8.51 4.66 4.84
C GLY A 83 9.61 4.69 3.77
N GLY A 84 9.85 3.52 3.19
CA GLY A 84 10.80 3.32 2.09
C GLY A 84 10.14 2.59 0.92
N PRO A 85 10.81 2.54 -0.24
CA PRO A 85 10.26 1.89 -1.46
C PRO A 85 9.99 0.39 -1.29
N THR A 86 10.60 -0.25 -0.28
CA THR A 86 10.38 -1.65 0.09
C THR A 86 9.55 -1.82 1.37
N GLY A 87 9.12 -0.71 1.99
CA GLY A 87 8.35 -0.75 3.22
C GLY A 87 6.90 -1.19 2.98
N HIS A 88 6.24 -1.61 4.05
CA HIS A 88 4.85 -2.09 4.05
C HIS A 88 3.91 -1.14 3.28
N THR A 89 4.02 0.17 3.52
CA THR A 89 3.22 1.21 2.85
C THR A 89 3.40 1.23 1.32
N ALA A 90 4.62 1.03 0.82
CA ALA A 90 4.91 1.03 -0.61
C ALA A 90 4.40 -0.23 -1.31
N ILE A 91 4.50 -1.39 -0.64
CA ILE A 91 3.90 -2.65 -1.12
C ILE A 91 2.39 -2.47 -1.25
N LEU A 92 1.79 -1.77 -0.29
CA LEU A 92 0.36 -1.57 -0.21
C LEU A 92 -0.19 -0.64 -1.31
N GLY A 93 0.52 0.44 -1.64
CA GLY A 93 0.15 1.27 -2.79
C GLY A 93 0.11 0.49 -4.10
N ARG A 94 1.05 -0.45 -4.28
CA ARG A 94 1.07 -1.33 -5.46
C ARG A 94 -0.09 -2.31 -5.49
N SER A 95 -0.45 -2.92 -4.35
CA SER A 95 -1.55 -3.90 -4.29
C SER A 95 -2.91 -3.25 -4.51
N LEU A 96 -3.08 -1.99 -4.09
CA LEU A 96 -4.32 -1.23 -4.31
C LEU A 96 -4.43 -0.58 -5.70
N ASP A 97 -3.37 -0.61 -6.52
CA ASP A 97 -3.30 0.08 -7.83
C ASP A 97 -3.58 1.60 -7.71
N ILE A 98 -3.16 2.19 -6.58
CA ILE A 98 -3.33 3.62 -6.26
C ILE A 98 -1.96 4.32 -6.37
N PRO A 99 -1.86 5.47 -7.07
CA PRO A 99 -0.64 6.27 -7.10
C PRO A 99 -0.17 6.64 -5.68
N SER A 100 1.11 6.39 -5.39
CA SER A 100 1.66 6.63 -4.07
C SER A 100 3.10 7.15 -4.11
N VAL A 101 3.44 8.09 -3.24
CA VAL A 101 4.82 8.55 -3.01
C VAL A 101 5.13 8.46 -1.51
N VAL A 102 6.18 7.74 -1.15
CA VAL A 102 6.54 7.47 0.25
C VAL A 102 7.91 8.07 0.59
N GLY A 103 8.13 8.39 1.86
CA GLY A 103 9.43 8.85 2.34
C GLY A 103 9.76 10.30 1.98
N LEU A 104 8.77 11.20 1.87
CA LEU A 104 9.01 12.61 1.54
C LEU A 104 9.51 13.47 2.71
N HIS A 105 9.50 12.92 3.93
CA HIS A 105 9.94 13.51 5.20
C HIS A 105 9.20 14.78 5.69
N ASN A 106 8.74 15.66 4.81
CA ASN A 106 8.21 16.98 5.15
C ASN A 106 6.89 17.35 4.42
N ALA A 107 6.26 16.45 3.70
CA ALA A 107 5.02 16.70 2.96
C ALA A 107 3.92 17.28 3.87
N ARG A 108 3.71 16.73 5.07
CA ARG A 108 2.69 17.26 6.02
C ARG A 108 2.93 18.68 6.49
N LYS A 109 4.19 19.14 6.48
CA LYS A 109 4.54 20.50 6.91
C LYS A 109 4.39 21.51 5.78
N LEU A 110 4.41 21.03 4.54
CA LEU A 110 4.41 21.87 3.34
C LEU A 110 3.02 21.98 2.71
N ILE A 111 2.11 21.06 3.00
CA ILE A 111 0.78 20.98 2.39
C ILE A 111 -0.27 21.40 3.40
N THR A 112 -1.21 22.22 2.93
CA THR A 112 -2.39 22.61 3.70
C THR A 112 -3.62 21.83 3.22
N GLU A 113 -4.58 21.58 4.12
CA GLU A 113 -5.86 20.97 3.74
C GLU A 113 -6.58 21.80 2.66
N GLY A 114 -7.18 21.12 1.69
CA GLY A 114 -7.87 21.73 0.55
C GLY A 114 -6.95 22.25 -0.56
N GLU A 115 -5.63 22.10 -0.42
CA GLU A 115 -4.67 22.49 -1.44
C GLU A 115 -4.64 21.51 -2.62
N THR A 116 -4.55 22.05 -3.84
CA THR A 116 -4.43 21.21 -5.04
C THR A 116 -3.02 20.63 -5.11
N VAL A 117 -2.93 19.31 -5.24
CA VAL A 117 -1.67 18.59 -5.36
C VAL A 117 -1.69 17.61 -6.53
N ILE A 118 -0.52 17.35 -7.10
CA ILE A 118 -0.32 16.30 -8.11
C ILE A 118 0.63 15.26 -7.52
N VAL A 119 0.18 14.01 -7.51
CA VAL A 119 0.99 12.85 -7.11
C VAL A 119 1.45 12.11 -8.36
N ASP A 120 2.75 12.14 -8.63
CA ASP A 120 3.40 11.37 -9.68
C ASP A 120 4.10 10.15 -9.09
N GLY A 121 3.36 9.04 -9.00
CA GLY A 121 3.90 7.77 -8.51
C GLY A 121 4.92 7.10 -9.44
N ILE A 122 5.08 7.57 -10.68
CA ILE A 122 6.04 7.03 -11.64
C ILE A 122 7.42 7.63 -11.38
N ASN A 123 7.48 8.96 -11.24
CA ASN A 123 8.73 9.68 -11.00
C ASN A 123 9.01 9.90 -9.50
N GLY A 124 8.07 9.55 -8.62
CA GLY A 124 8.19 9.77 -7.19
C GLY A 124 8.11 11.25 -6.79
N VAL A 125 7.30 12.04 -7.50
CA VAL A 125 7.23 13.51 -7.34
C VAL A 125 5.88 13.93 -6.78
N LEU A 126 5.90 14.87 -5.84
CA LEU A 126 4.73 15.56 -5.33
C LEU A 126 4.82 17.03 -5.70
N ILE A 127 3.80 17.55 -6.40
CA ILE A 127 3.73 18.96 -6.78
C ILE A 127 2.60 19.60 -5.98
N ILE A 128 2.94 20.64 -5.23
CA ILE A 128 2.04 21.38 -4.36
C ILE A 128 1.66 22.68 -5.05
N SER A 129 0.37 23.02 -5.06
CA SER A 129 -0.15 24.24 -5.71
C SER A 129 0.38 24.43 -7.15
N PRO A 130 0.19 23.44 -8.05
CA PRO A 130 0.66 23.54 -9.42
C PRO A 130 -0.05 24.70 -10.15
N ASP A 131 0.68 25.39 -11.02
CA ASP A 131 0.05 26.33 -11.93
C ASP A 131 -0.79 25.61 -13.00
N GLU A 132 -1.62 26.37 -13.70
CA GLU A 132 -2.47 25.89 -14.80
C GLU A 132 -1.67 25.14 -15.88
N SER A 133 -0.44 25.57 -16.17
CA SER A 133 0.39 24.96 -17.22
C SER A 133 0.85 23.57 -16.83
N VAL A 134 1.33 23.41 -15.59
CA VAL A 134 1.75 22.15 -14.99
C VAL A 134 0.55 21.22 -14.84
N LEU A 135 -0.58 21.73 -14.37
CA LEU A 135 -1.81 20.94 -14.23
C LEU A 135 -2.29 20.38 -15.57
N ASN A 136 -2.24 21.17 -16.64
CA ASN A 136 -2.63 20.74 -17.98
C ASN A 136 -1.67 19.71 -18.58
N GLU A 137 -0.37 19.88 -18.36
CA GLU A 137 0.66 18.90 -18.72
C GLU A 137 0.41 17.54 -18.04
N TYR A 138 0.20 17.54 -16.72
CA TYR A 138 -0.05 16.31 -15.96
C TYR A 138 -1.39 15.67 -16.31
N ARG A 139 -2.44 16.45 -16.60
CA ARG A 139 -3.70 15.93 -17.14
C ARG A 139 -3.48 15.24 -18.50
N ARG A 140 -2.60 15.76 -19.36
CA ARG A 140 -2.24 15.10 -20.62
C ARG A 140 -1.51 13.78 -20.37
N ARG A 141 -0.47 13.79 -19.54
CA ARG A 141 0.28 12.58 -19.17
C ARG A 141 -0.62 11.50 -18.55
N ALA A 142 -1.54 11.90 -17.67
CA ALA A 142 -2.51 10.97 -17.08
C ALA A 142 -3.45 10.35 -18.12
N ARG A 143 -3.85 11.10 -19.16
CA ARG A 143 -4.64 10.56 -20.28
C ARG A 143 -3.82 9.58 -21.12
N GLU A 144 -2.57 9.91 -21.43
CA GLU A 144 -1.63 9.05 -22.17
C GLU A 144 -1.39 7.74 -21.40
N TYR A 145 -1.11 7.83 -20.10
CA TYR A 145 -0.95 6.67 -19.21
C TYR A 145 -2.19 5.78 -19.19
N ARG A 146 -3.39 6.36 -19.03
CA ARG A 146 -4.65 5.60 -19.11
C ARG A 146 -4.85 4.94 -20.46
N SER A 147 -4.45 5.60 -21.55
CA SER A 147 -4.53 5.00 -22.89
C SER A 147 -3.56 3.83 -23.03
N HIS A 148 -2.32 4.01 -22.63
CA HIS A 148 -1.31 2.96 -22.64
C HIS A 148 -1.74 1.75 -21.79
N LYS A 149 -2.28 1.99 -20.59
CA LYS A 149 -2.84 0.92 -19.73
C LYS A 149 -3.99 0.18 -20.41
N ARG A 150 -4.85 0.86 -21.19
CA ARG A 150 -5.89 0.21 -22.00
C ARG A 150 -5.31 -0.65 -23.12
N ASP A 151 -4.24 -0.20 -23.76
CA ASP A 151 -3.59 -0.98 -24.82
C ASP A 151 -2.90 -2.22 -24.25
N LEU A 152 -2.22 -2.10 -23.11
CA LEU A 152 -1.67 -3.24 -22.36
C LEU A 152 -2.76 -4.23 -21.93
N ASN A 153 -3.93 -3.74 -21.50
CA ASN A 153 -5.06 -4.61 -21.14
C ASN A 153 -5.56 -5.48 -22.31
N LYS A 154 -5.31 -5.10 -23.57
CA LYS A 154 -5.65 -5.92 -24.74
C LYS A 154 -4.73 -7.14 -24.87
N LEU A 155 -3.52 -7.07 -24.32
CA LEU A 155 -2.51 -8.13 -24.37
C LEU A 155 -2.73 -9.24 -23.33
N LYS A 156 -3.66 -9.07 -22.38
CA LYS A 156 -3.94 -10.04 -21.31
C LYS A 156 -4.25 -11.46 -21.80
N LYS A 157 -4.74 -11.61 -23.03
CA LYS A 157 -5.09 -12.92 -23.61
C LYS A 157 -4.09 -13.38 -24.67
N THR A 158 -2.99 -12.66 -24.83
CA THR A 158 -1.95 -12.97 -25.80
C THR A 158 -0.87 -13.80 -25.10
N ALA A 159 -0.45 -14.88 -25.74
CA ALA A 159 0.66 -15.68 -25.23
C ALA A 159 1.92 -14.80 -25.10
N ALA A 160 2.62 -14.91 -23.97
CA ALA A 160 3.88 -14.23 -23.77
C ALA A 160 4.97 -14.93 -24.58
N ALA A 161 5.36 -14.33 -25.70
CA ALA A 161 6.43 -14.82 -26.56
C ALA A 161 7.35 -13.68 -26.98
N THR A 162 8.64 -13.97 -27.11
CA THR A 162 9.63 -13.04 -27.67
C THR A 162 9.41 -12.87 -29.17
N ALA A 163 10.03 -11.84 -29.77
CA ALA A 163 9.90 -11.54 -31.20
C ALA A 163 10.43 -12.68 -32.11
N ASP A 164 11.33 -13.51 -31.58
CA ASP A 164 11.88 -14.71 -32.22
C ASP A 164 11.14 -16.01 -31.86
N GLY A 165 10.02 -15.92 -31.12
CA GLY A 165 9.09 -17.03 -30.90
C GLY A 165 9.38 -17.91 -29.68
N VAL A 166 10.23 -17.47 -28.75
CA VAL A 166 10.45 -18.18 -27.49
C VAL A 166 9.31 -17.87 -26.53
N CYS A 167 8.56 -18.90 -26.13
CA CYS A 167 7.50 -18.76 -25.13
C CYS A 167 8.09 -18.52 -23.73
N ILE A 168 7.47 -17.62 -22.98
CA ILE A 168 7.83 -17.28 -21.60
C ILE A 168 6.57 -17.45 -20.74
N GLU A 169 6.71 -18.07 -19.57
CA GLU A 169 5.62 -18.15 -18.60
C GLU A 169 5.58 -16.88 -17.74
N LEU A 170 4.42 -16.23 -17.69
CA LEU A 170 4.15 -15.08 -16.84
C LEU A 170 3.30 -15.54 -15.65
N VAL A 171 3.97 -15.76 -14.52
CA VAL A 171 3.34 -16.20 -13.28
C VAL A 171 3.19 -15.04 -12.29
N GLY A 172 2.13 -15.09 -11.48
CA GLY A 172 1.82 -14.07 -10.47
C GLY A 172 2.36 -14.39 -9.08
N ASN A 173 2.56 -13.34 -8.30
CA ASN A 173 2.80 -13.44 -6.86
C ASN A 173 1.51 -13.10 -6.12
N ILE A 174 1.08 -13.97 -5.20
CA ILE A 174 -0.16 -13.80 -4.43
C ILE A 174 0.09 -13.89 -2.93
N GLU A 175 -0.75 -13.23 -2.15
CA GLU A 175 -0.68 -13.15 -0.69
C GLU A 175 -1.91 -13.79 -0.03
N SER A 176 -2.99 -13.94 -0.79
CA SER A 176 -4.25 -14.54 -0.33
C SER A 176 -4.93 -15.37 -1.41
N ALA A 177 -5.87 -16.23 -1.00
CA ALA A 177 -6.72 -16.99 -1.93
C ALA A 177 -7.71 -16.11 -2.72
N GLU A 178 -7.86 -14.84 -2.34
CA GLU A 178 -8.69 -13.87 -3.05
C GLU A 178 -7.99 -13.32 -4.29
N ASP A 179 -6.65 -13.27 -4.28
CA ASP A 179 -5.82 -12.73 -5.38
C ASP A 179 -5.83 -13.62 -6.62
N VAL A 180 -6.21 -14.90 -6.48
CA VAL A 180 -6.28 -15.87 -7.59
C VAL A 180 -7.24 -15.40 -8.69
N LYS A 181 -8.39 -14.83 -8.31
CA LYS A 181 -9.39 -14.33 -9.28
C LYS A 181 -8.88 -13.13 -10.08
N PRO A 182 -8.39 -12.04 -9.44
CA PRO A 182 -7.71 -10.96 -10.13
C PRO A 182 -6.56 -11.44 -11.01
N LEU A 183 -5.76 -12.40 -10.55
CA LEU A 183 -4.62 -12.91 -11.29
C LEU A 183 -5.02 -13.58 -12.61
N HIS A 184 -6.06 -14.43 -12.59
CA HIS A 184 -6.64 -14.98 -13.81
C HIS A 184 -7.18 -13.90 -14.75
N ASN A 185 -7.81 -12.85 -14.21
CA ASN A 185 -8.30 -11.71 -15.01
C ASN A 185 -7.16 -10.87 -15.62
N LEU A 186 -5.93 -11.02 -15.14
CA LEU A 186 -4.73 -10.43 -15.72
C LEU A 186 -4.10 -11.32 -16.79
N GLY A 187 -4.51 -12.58 -16.90
CA GLY A 187 -4.00 -13.53 -17.89
C GLY A 187 -2.67 -14.18 -17.52
N ALA A 188 -2.38 -14.31 -16.23
CA ALA A 188 -1.20 -15.04 -15.78
C ALA A 188 -1.33 -16.55 -16.08
N ASP A 189 -0.20 -17.17 -16.41
CA ASP A 189 -0.09 -18.60 -16.71
C ASP A 189 -0.16 -19.47 -15.44
N GLY A 190 0.04 -18.86 -14.26
CA GLY A 190 -0.05 -19.54 -12.98
C GLY A 190 0.41 -18.68 -11.81
N ILE A 191 0.63 -19.33 -10.67
CA ILE A 191 1.17 -18.72 -9.45
C ILE A 191 2.64 -19.12 -9.32
N GLY A 192 3.53 -18.14 -9.30
CA GLY A 192 4.97 -18.35 -9.16
C GLY A 192 5.43 -18.27 -7.70
N LEU A 193 4.70 -17.50 -6.88
CA LEU A 193 4.98 -17.33 -5.48
C LEU A 193 3.67 -17.13 -4.70
N PHE A 194 3.46 -17.95 -3.69
CA PHE A 194 2.47 -17.69 -2.65
C PHE A 194 3.19 -17.30 -1.36
N ARG A 195 2.92 -16.10 -0.84
CA ARG A 195 3.47 -15.61 0.42
C ARG A 195 2.65 -16.14 1.60
N SER A 196 3.13 -17.20 2.24
CA SER A 196 2.45 -17.84 3.36
C SER A 196 2.59 -17.08 4.69
N GLU A 197 3.49 -16.09 4.76
CA GLU A 197 3.75 -15.31 5.98
C GLU A 197 2.49 -14.60 6.48
N PHE A 198 1.60 -14.19 5.57
CA PHE A 198 0.32 -13.56 5.93
C PHE A 198 -0.63 -14.50 6.69
N LEU A 199 -0.43 -15.82 6.61
CA LEU A 199 -1.15 -16.76 7.47
C LEU A 199 -0.65 -16.74 8.91
N TYR A 200 0.49 -16.12 9.20
CA TYR A 200 1.04 -16.01 10.55
C TYR A 200 0.97 -14.58 11.08
N LEU A 201 0.84 -13.60 10.18
CA LEU A 201 0.73 -12.19 10.53
C LEU A 201 -0.71 -11.85 10.96
N ASN A 202 -0.85 -10.89 11.88
CA ASN A 202 -2.14 -10.37 12.35
C ASN A 202 -3.03 -11.36 13.12
N ARG A 203 -2.43 -12.31 13.85
CA ARG A 203 -3.16 -13.23 14.76
C ARG A 203 -2.37 -13.53 16.03
N ASP A 204 -3.09 -13.80 17.11
CA ASP A 204 -2.52 -14.04 18.44
C ASP A 204 -1.96 -15.47 18.60
N THR A 205 -2.38 -16.39 17.73
CA THR A 205 -2.03 -17.80 17.76
C THR A 205 -1.53 -18.29 16.40
N MET A 206 -0.64 -19.27 16.41
CA MET A 206 -0.14 -19.91 15.20
C MET A 206 -1.32 -20.60 14.46
N PRO A 207 -1.42 -20.48 13.12
CA PRO A 207 -2.45 -21.13 12.35
C PRO A 207 -2.33 -22.65 12.49
N SER A 208 -3.47 -23.32 12.66
CA SER A 208 -3.51 -24.78 12.71
C SER A 208 -3.17 -25.39 11.34
N GLU A 209 -2.85 -26.68 11.32
CA GLU A 209 -2.65 -27.43 10.08
C GLU A 209 -3.92 -27.40 9.21
N ASP A 210 -5.09 -27.57 9.83
CA ASP A 210 -6.38 -27.57 9.12
C ASP A 210 -6.66 -26.21 8.46
N GLU A 211 -6.39 -25.11 9.16
CA GLU A 211 -6.55 -23.75 8.59
C GLU A 211 -5.60 -23.52 7.41
N GLN A 212 -4.35 -23.96 7.53
CA GLN A 212 -3.38 -23.88 6.44
C GLN A 212 -3.84 -24.73 5.25
N TYR A 213 -4.28 -25.95 5.51
CA TYR A 213 -4.81 -26.85 4.49
C TYR A 213 -6.00 -26.22 3.74
N GLU A 214 -6.95 -25.61 4.46
CA GLU A 214 -8.10 -24.93 3.83
C GLU A 214 -7.66 -23.83 2.85
N VAL A 215 -6.70 -23.00 3.26
CA VAL A 215 -6.19 -21.92 2.40
C VAL A 215 -5.45 -22.47 1.19
N TYR A 216 -4.49 -23.39 1.38
CA TYR A 216 -3.73 -23.96 0.27
C TYR A 216 -4.65 -24.74 -0.70
N SER A 217 -5.58 -25.52 -0.16
CA SER A 217 -6.56 -26.28 -0.95
C SER A 217 -7.45 -25.34 -1.76
N ALA A 218 -7.88 -24.22 -1.19
CA ALA A 218 -8.67 -23.22 -1.89
C ALA A 218 -7.91 -22.53 -3.04
N ILE A 219 -6.58 -22.39 -2.93
CA ILE A 219 -5.74 -21.84 -3.99
C ILE A 219 -5.56 -22.85 -5.13
N VAL A 220 -5.25 -24.10 -4.81
CA VAL A 220 -4.99 -25.16 -5.81
C VAL A 220 -6.26 -25.57 -6.57
N LYS A 221 -7.41 -25.53 -5.91
CA LYS A 221 -8.70 -25.93 -6.52
C LYS A 221 -9.34 -24.86 -7.40
N LYS A 222 -8.86 -23.61 -7.34
CA LYS A 222 -9.38 -22.48 -8.13
C LYS A 222 -8.59 -22.34 -9.41
#